data_AF-A0A8H6X9V0-F1
#
_entry.id   AF-A0A8H6X9V0-F1
#
_cell.length_a   1.000
_cell.length_b   1.000
_cell.length_c   1.000
_cell.angle_alpha   90.00
_cell.angle_beta   90.00
_cell.angle_gamma   90.00
#
_symmetry.space_group_name_H-M   'P 1'
#
loop_
_entity.id
_entity.type
_entity.pdbx_description
1 polymer ?
#
loop_
_entity_poly.entity_id
_entity_poly.type
_entity_poly.pdbx_seq_one_letter_code
_entity_poly.pdbx_strand_id
1 'polypeptide(L)'
;MDSADSVIPQDLICEESLWFPDGTLVLRAETHLFRVFPGILAAKSGVFEDMLAFPQPQKGESYDGCPLVHLSDSSADTTHFLKAIFHYDYFEQWPARVEFDVVAGVLRLSQKYQVEPLRKRALVHLSHRYPVTLSEFGTTDGWHDPIAVVNLARHVSADWILPVALYHCAWLEPEDFLDVSLSPSDRLLCLRARDQL
;
A
#
# COMPACT_ATOMS: atom_id res chain seq x y z
N MET A 1 10.27 -10.68 41.01
CA MET A 1 10.85 -10.83 39.66
C MET A 1 9.75 -11.45 38.82
N ASP A 2 8.80 -10.63 38.38
CA ASP A 2 7.76 -11.06 37.44
C ASP A 2 8.21 -10.60 36.06
N SER A 3 8.55 -11.58 35.22
CA SER A 3 8.73 -11.38 33.80
C SER A 3 7.34 -11.14 33.21
N ALA A 4 7.08 -9.92 32.74
CA ALA A 4 5.93 -9.65 31.91
C ALA A 4 6.14 -10.41 30.59
N ASP A 5 5.53 -11.59 30.49
CA ASP A 5 5.25 -12.22 29.22
C ASP A 5 4.43 -11.22 28.41
N SER A 6 5.02 -10.68 27.36
CA SER A 6 4.32 -9.90 26.35
C SER A 6 3.30 -10.83 25.71
N VAL A 7 2.05 -10.77 26.18
CA VAL A 7 0.94 -11.57 25.67
C VAL A 7 0.72 -11.18 24.21
N ILE A 8 1.23 -12.00 23.31
CA ILE A 8 0.99 -11.87 21.87
C ILE A 8 -0.51 -12.12 21.65
N PRO A 9 -1.25 -11.21 20.97
CA PRO A 9 -2.68 -11.37 20.73
C PRO A 9 -2.97 -12.68 19.97
N GLN A 10 -4.12 -13.29 20.27
CA GLN A 10 -4.37 -14.71 20.05
C GLN A 10 -4.63 -15.18 18.61
N ASP A 11 -4.61 -14.32 17.59
CA ASP A 11 -4.76 -14.75 16.18
C ASP A 11 -3.78 -14.00 15.25
N LEU A 12 -2.48 -14.31 15.39
CA LEU A 12 -1.49 -13.88 14.40
C LEU A 12 -1.49 -14.82 13.20
N ILE A 13 -1.47 -14.23 12.00
CA ILE A 13 -1.53 -14.95 10.73
C ILE A 13 -0.15 -14.85 10.07
N CYS A 14 0.51 -16.00 9.86
CA CYS A 14 1.74 -16.05 9.09
C CYS A 14 1.41 -16.01 7.59
N GLU A 15 1.92 -15.00 6.87
CA GLU A 15 1.77 -14.96 5.42
C GLU A 15 2.74 -15.96 4.79
N GLU A 16 2.24 -17.15 4.43
CA GLU A 16 3.05 -18.29 3.96
C GLU A 16 3.98 -17.92 2.79
N SER A 17 3.49 -17.10 1.87
CA SER A 17 4.25 -16.65 0.70
C SER A 17 5.44 -15.72 1.04
N LEU A 18 5.47 -15.17 2.25
CA LEU A 18 6.50 -14.29 2.78
C LEU A 18 7.08 -14.84 4.09
N TRP A 19 6.96 -16.16 4.30
CA TRP A 19 7.52 -16.86 5.45
C TRP A 19 8.75 -17.66 5.02
N PHE A 20 9.91 -16.99 4.98
CA PHE A 20 11.16 -17.63 4.62
C PHE A 20 11.75 -18.40 5.83
N PRO A 21 11.95 -19.73 5.75
CA PRO A 21 12.41 -20.53 6.89
C PRO A 21 13.77 -20.09 7.46
N ASP A 22 14.64 -19.54 6.61
CA ASP A 22 15.96 -18.99 6.92
C ASP A 22 15.95 -17.46 7.12
N GLY A 23 14.77 -16.83 7.07
CA GLY A 23 14.61 -15.42 7.40
C GLY A 23 14.99 -15.14 8.86
N THR A 24 15.63 -14.00 9.09
CA THR A 24 16.20 -13.62 10.40
C THR A 24 15.51 -12.43 11.05
N LEU A 25 14.46 -11.89 10.41
CA LEU A 25 13.64 -10.79 10.91
C LEU A 25 12.17 -11.13 10.74
N VAL A 26 11.35 -10.85 11.75
CA VAL A 26 9.89 -10.92 11.63
C VAL A 26 9.33 -9.50 11.62
N LEU A 27 8.60 -9.16 10.56
CA LEU A 27 7.79 -7.95 10.49
C LEU A 27 6.35 -8.29 10.87
N ARG A 28 5.70 -7.36 11.57
CA ARG A 28 4.27 -7.44 11.88
C ARG A 28 3.54 -6.22 11.32
N ALA A 29 2.49 -6.45 10.54
CA ALA A 29 1.52 -5.43 10.17
C ALA A 29 0.13 -5.90 10.59
N GLU A 30 -0.52 -5.16 11.48
CA GLU A 30 -1.80 -5.55 12.10
C GLU A 30 -1.72 -6.95 12.76
N THR A 31 -2.44 -7.94 12.21
CA THR A 31 -2.46 -9.34 12.63
C THR A 31 -1.53 -10.23 11.81
N HIS A 32 -0.93 -9.72 10.73
CA HIS A 32 -0.10 -10.52 9.83
C HIS A 32 1.38 -10.45 10.19
N LEU A 33 2.06 -11.58 10.05
CA LEU A 33 3.49 -11.75 10.26
C LEU A 33 4.19 -12.14 8.96
N PHE A 34 5.38 -11.59 8.78
CA PHE A 34 6.23 -11.82 7.61
C PHE A 34 7.64 -12.14 8.11
N ARG A 35 8.18 -13.32 7.76
CA ARG A 35 9.54 -13.71 8.15
C ARG A 35 10.46 -13.52 6.95
N VAL A 36 11.30 -12.50 6.99
CA VAL A 36 12.01 -11.96 5.83
C VAL A 36 13.50 -11.73 6.10
N PHE A 37 14.22 -11.30 5.05
CA PHE A 37 15.65 -10.99 5.13
C PHE A 37 15.88 -9.48 5.30
N PRO A 38 16.43 -9.03 6.44
CA PRO A 38 16.65 -7.60 6.70
C PRO A 38 17.59 -6.95 5.68
N GLY A 39 18.61 -7.67 5.23
CA GLY A 39 19.59 -7.16 4.26
C GLY A 39 18.97 -6.82 2.90
N ILE A 40 17.95 -7.56 2.46
CA ILE A 40 17.24 -7.26 1.19
C ILE A 40 16.43 -5.97 1.34
N LEU A 41 15.76 -5.78 2.48
CA LEU A 41 14.99 -4.57 2.75
C LEU A 41 15.91 -3.34 2.82
N ALA A 42 16.99 -3.41 3.60
CA ALA A 42 17.98 -2.34 3.72
C ALA A 42 18.59 -1.97 2.36
N ALA A 43 18.93 -2.96 1.54
CA ALA A 43 19.49 -2.71 0.21
C ALA A 43 18.51 -2.03 -0.78
N LYS A 44 17.20 -2.10 -0.53
CA LYS A 44 16.15 -1.52 -1.39
C LYS A 44 15.57 -0.22 -0.84
N SER A 45 15.73 0.03 0.45
CA SER A 45 15.08 1.13 1.17
C SER A 45 16.01 1.68 2.24
N GLY A 46 16.42 2.94 2.08
CA GLY A 46 17.17 3.66 3.11
C GLY A 46 16.38 3.80 4.42
N VAL A 47 15.05 3.87 4.34
CA VAL A 47 14.19 3.92 5.54
C VAL A 47 14.27 2.60 6.32
N PHE A 48 14.26 1.45 5.65
CA PHE A 48 14.47 0.17 6.33
C PHE A 48 15.92 0.00 6.79
N GLU A 49 16.91 0.48 6.04
CA GLU A 49 18.31 0.49 6.46
C GLU A 49 18.47 1.24 7.79
N ASP A 50 17.98 2.47 7.86
CA ASP A 50 18.00 3.29 9.08
C ASP A 50 17.23 2.61 10.22
N MET A 51 16.01 2.14 9.94
CA MET A 51 15.15 1.47 10.94
C MET A 51 15.81 0.24 11.56
N LEU A 52 16.56 -0.53 10.77
CA LEU A 52 17.22 -1.75 11.21
C LEU A 52 18.61 -1.50 11.80
N ALA A 53 19.23 -0.36 11.53
CA ALA A 53 20.51 0.04 12.08
C ALA A 53 20.44 0.46 13.56
N PHE A 54 19.27 0.93 14.02
CA PHE A 54 19.10 1.30 15.43
C PHE A 54 19.02 0.05 16.31
N PRO A 55 19.86 -0.07 17.35
CA PRO A 55 19.78 -1.18 18.28
C PRO A 55 18.43 -1.15 18.99
N GLN A 56 17.62 -2.19 18.77
CA GLN A 56 16.40 -2.38 19.55
C GLN A 56 16.76 -2.46 21.04
N PRO A 57 15.92 -1.92 21.94
CA PRO A 57 16.16 -2.00 23.38
C PRO A 57 16.40 -3.46 23.80
N GLN A 58 17.21 -3.70 24.83
CA GLN A 58 17.63 -5.05 25.28
C GLN A 58 16.48 -6.01 25.62
N LYS A 59 15.23 -5.53 25.68
CA LYS A 59 13.98 -6.31 25.76
C LYS A 59 13.15 -6.14 24.49
N GLY A 60 13.77 -6.33 23.33
CA GLY A 60 13.06 -6.33 22.05
C GLY A 60 12.04 -7.47 22.03
N GLU A 61 10.86 -7.23 21.46
CA GLU A 61 9.92 -8.30 21.18
C GLU A 61 10.55 -9.26 20.17
N SER A 62 10.30 -10.56 20.34
CA SER A 62 10.76 -11.59 19.41
C SER A 62 9.62 -12.52 19.07
N TYR A 63 9.66 -13.08 17.87
CA TYR A 63 8.74 -14.09 17.40
C TYR A 63 9.54 -15.22 16.75
N ASP A 64 9.29 -16.45 17.17
CA ASP A 64 10.00 -17.64 16.68
C ASP A 64 11.54 -17.48 16.69
N GLY A 65 12.07 -16.91 17.78
CA GLY A 65 13.51 -16.69 17.98
C GLY A 65 14.11 -15.56 17.13
N CYS A 66 13.33 -14.85 16.33
CA CYS A 66 13.77 -13.71 15.52
C CYS A 66 13.29 -12.38 16.13
N PRO A 67 14.03 -11.26 15.96
CA PRO A 67 13.55 -9.93 16.32
C PRO A 67 12.22 -9.60 15.62
N LEU A 68 11.27 -9.04 16.37
CA LEU A 68 9.97 -8.60 15.88
C LEU A 68 9.96 -7.08 15.68
N VAL A 69 9.53 -6.62 14.50
CA VAL A 69 9.35 -5.19 14.19
C VAL A 69 7.91 -4.94 13.78
N HIS A 70 7.24 -4.01 14.44
CA HIS A 70 5.88 -3.60 14.11
C HIS A 70 5.89 -2.46 13.09
N LEU A 71 5.19 -2.68 11.99
CA LEU A 71 4.88 -1.67 10.99
C LEU A 71 3.52 -1.06 11.32
N SER A 72 3.38 0.24 11.05
CA SER A 72 2.13 0.98 11.20
C SER A 72 1.19 0.87 9.98
N ASP A 73 1.57 0.06 9.01
CA ASP A 73 0.87 -0.12 7.74
C ASP A 73 -0.18 -1.22 7.81
N SER A 74 -1.09 -1.23 6.84
CA SER A 74 -2.06 -2.31 6.71
C SER A 74 -1.38 -3.61 6.31
N SER A 75 -1.95 -4.73 6.76
CA SER A 75 -1.48 -6.07 6.37
C SER A 75 -1.57 -6.29 4.86
N ALA A 76 -2.62 -5.79 4.21
CA ALA A 76 -2.82 -5.90 2.76
C ALA A 76 -1.72 -5.17 1.96
N ASP A 77 -1.47 -3.89 2.26
CA ASP A 77 -0.45 -3.11 1.55
C ASP A 77 0.95 -3.69 1.80
N THR A 78 1.23 -4.07 3.05
CA THR A 78 2.50 -4.69 3.45
C THR A 78 2.74 -5.97 2.67
N THR A 79 1.72 -6.81 2.51
CA THR A 79 1.80 -8.04 1.73
C THR A 79 2.14 -7.75 0.27
N HIS A 80 1.43 -6.83 -0.38
CA HIS A 80 1.71 -6.46 -1.78
C HIS A 80 3.12 -5.90 -1.96
N PHE A 81 3.54 -5.00 -1.08
CA PHE A 81 4.85 -4.37 -1.12
C PHE A 81 5.99 -5.36 -0.89
N LEU A 82 5.90 -6.22 0.12
CA LEU A 82 6.92 -7.23 0.40
C LEU A 82 6.97 -8.28 -0.71
N LYS A 83 5.83 -8.73 -1.24
CA LYS A 83 5.81 -9.61 -2.41
C LYS A 83 6.51 -8.97 -3.61
N ALA A 84 6.31 -7.66 -3.85
CA ALA A 84 6.99 -6.94 -4.93
C ALA A 84 8.51 -6.79 -4.73
N ILE A 85 9.02 -6.95 -3.50
CA ILE A 85 10.45 -6.94 -3.19
C ILE A 85 11.07 -8.34 -3.33
N PHE A 86 10.40 -9.35 -2.78
CA PHE A 86 10.97 -10.70 -2.65
C PHE A 86 10.64 -11.63 -3.81
N HIS A 87 9.53 -11.41 -4.52
CA HIS A 87 9.09 -12.21 -5.65
C HIS A 87 9.18 -11.39 -6.95
N TYR A 88 10.04 -11.83 -7.88
CA TYR A 88 10.38 -11.06 -9.08
C TYR A 88 9.22 -10.93 -10.07
N ASP A 89 8.32 -11.91 -10.09
CA ASP A 89 7.15 -12.07 -10.97
C ASP A 89 5.87 -11.49 -10.36
N TYR A 90 5.90 -11.07 -9.10
CA TYR A 90 4.70 -10.58 -8.43
C TYR A 90 4.22 -9.21 -8.94
N PHE A 91 5.17 -8.30 -9.19
CA PHE A 91 4.88 -6.93 -9.59
C PHE A 91 5.61 -6.57 -10.88
N GLU A 92 5.29 -7.28 -11.95
CA GLU A 92 5.91 -7.09 -13.27
C GLU A 92 5.69 -5.69 -13.85
N GLN A 93 6.55 -5.33 -14.81
CA GLN A 93 6.46 -4.05 -15.50
C GLN A 93 5.29 -4.04 -16.49
N TRP A 94 4.73 -2.87 -16.78
CA TRP A 94 3.78 -2.70 -17.88
C TRP A 94 4.38 -3.26 -19.20
N PRO A 95 3.61 -4.00 -20.03
CA PRO A 95 2.15 -4.13 -20.06
C PRO A 95 1.56 -5.32 -19.28
N ALA A 96 2.29 -5.89 -18.32
CA ALA A 96 1.73 -6.94 -17.46
C ALA A 96 0.46 -6.46 -16.76
N ARG A 97 -0.56 -7.32 -16.69
CA ARG A 97 -1.81 -7.00 -15.98
C ARG A 97 -1.56 -7.14 -14.49
N VAL A 98 -1.79 -6.06 -13.75
CA VAL A 98 -1.68 -6.02 -12.30
C VAL A 98 -2.97 -5.40 -11.75
N GLU A 99 -3.51 -6.03 -10.70
CA GLU A 99 -4.70 -5.54 -10.00
C GLU A 99 -4.42 -4.20 -9.30
N PHE A 100 -5.44 -3.35 -9.23
CA PHE A 100 -5.28 -2.01 -8.65
C PHE A 100 -4.87 -2.02 -7.19
N ASP A 101 -5.39 -2.95 -6.38
CA ASP A 101 -5.02 -3.04 -4.96
C ASP A 101 -3.53 -3.34 -4.80
N VAL A 102 -2.96 -4.15 -5.69
CA VAL A 102 -1.51 -4.40 -5.75
C VAL A 102 -0.76 -3.13 -6.12
N VAL A 103 -1.17 -2.44 -7.19
CA VAL A 103 -0.54 -1.16 -7.62
C VAL A 103 -0.62 -0.13 -6.50
N ALA A 104 -1.77 0.02 -5.87
CA ALA A 104 -2.03 0.99 -4.81
C ALA A 104 -1.20 0.68 -3.57
N GLY A 105 -1.21 -0.57 -3.07
CA GLY A 105 -0.42 -0.98 -1.91
C GLY A 105 1.08 -0.83 -2.13
N VAL A 106 1.58 -1.28 -3.29
CA VAL A 106 2.99 -1.08 -3.66
C VAL A 106 3.32 0.40 -3.76
N LEU A 107 2.46 1.24 -4.33
CA LEU A 107 2.72 2.66 -4.48
C LEU A 107 2.78 3.39 -3.13
N ARG A 108 1.82 3.15 -2.23
CA ARG A 108 1.80 3.78 -0.89
C ARG A 108 3.06 3.43 -0.10
N LEU A 109 3.44 2.16 -0.07
CA LEU A 109 4.59 1.72 0.72
C LEU A 109 5.93 2.00 0.05
N SER A 110 6.03 1.96 -1.28
CA SER A 110 7.24 2.40 -1.97
C SER A 110 7.49 3.90 -1.83
N GLN A 111 6.44 4.72 -1.73
CA GLN A 111 6.55 6.14 -1.34
C GLN A 111 7.06 6.27 0.11
N LYS A 112 6.41 5.59 1.07
CA LYS A 112 6.74 5.66 2.50
C LYS A 112 8.17 5.20 2.80
N TYR A 113 8.55 4.05 2.23
CA TYR A 113 9.85 3.42 2.42
C TYR A 113 10.88 3.79 1.35
N GLN A 114 10.57 4.76 0.49
CA GLN A 114 11.50 5.31 -0.52
C GLN A 114 12.11 4.25 -1.46
N VAL A 115 11.32 3.27 -1.89
CA VAL A 115 11.72 2.25 -2.88
C VAL A 115 11.43 2.77 -4.29
N GLU A 116 12.26 3.70 -4.76
CA GLU A 116 12.07 4.44 -6.01
C GLU A 116 11.77 3.57 -7.26
N PRO A 117 12.44 2.43 -7.49
CA PRO A 117 12.12 1.59 -8.65
C PRO A 117 10.67 1.05 -8.64
N LEU A 118 10.14 0.69 -7.47
CA LEU A 118 8.77 0.20 -7.34
C LEU A 118 7.78 1.35 -7.47
N ARG A 119 8.08 2.51 -6.86
CA ARG A 119 7.27 3.73 -6.98
C ARG A 119 7.09 4.12 -8.44
N LYS A 120 8.19 4.20 -9.21
CA LYS A 120 8.15 4.50 -10.65
C LYS A 120 7.32 3.49 -11.43
N ARG A 121 7.51 2.20 -11.17
CA ARG A 121 6.75 1.13 -11.83
C ARG A 121 5.24 1.24 -11.56
N ALA A 122 4.86 1.50 -10.31
CA ALA A 122 3.46 1.69 -9.93
C ALA A 122 2.83 2.94 -10.57
N LEU A 123 3.58 4.05 -10.66
CA LEU A 123 3.13 5.24 -11.37
C LEU A 123 2.94 5.00 -12.88
N VAL A 124 3.78 4.17 -13.51
CA VAL A 124 3.60 3.78 -14.91
C VAL A 124 2.32 2.96 -15.09
N HIS A 125 2.03 2.02 -14.19
CA HIS A 125 0.75 1.29 -14.22
C HIS A 125 -0.45 2.24 -14.08
N LEU A 126 -0.38 3.19 -13.14
CA LEU A 126 -1.44 4.19 -12.96
C LEU A 126 -1.60 5.11 -14.17
N SER A 127 -0.51 5.59 -14.80
CA SER A 127 -0.60 6.53 -15.92
C SER A 127 -1.26 5.91 -17.15
N HIS A 128 -1.11 4.61 -17.36
CA HIS A 128 -1.75 3.89 -18.45
C HIS A 128 -3.22 3.57 -18.15
N ARG A 129 -3.58 3.41 -16.87
CA ARG A 129 -4.97 3.20 -16.46
C ARG A 129 -5.77 4.51 -16.40
N TYR A 130 -5.12 5.59 -15.98
CA TYR A 130 -5.70 6.90 -15.74
C TYR A 130 -4.97 7.97 -16.58
N PRO A 131 -5.27 8.05 -17.89
CA PRO A 131 -4.61 8.98 -18.78
C PRO A 131 -4.94 10.44 -18.43
N VAL A 132 -4.04 11.34 -18.83
CA VAL A 132 -4.09 12.77 -18.47
C VAL A 132 -5.11 13.54 -19.33
N THR A 133 -5.48 13.02 -20.51
CA THR A 133 -6.41 13.71 -21.42
C THR A 133 -7.77 13.02 -21.48
N LEU A 134 -8.83 13.83 -21.47
CA LEU A 134 -10.21 13.35 -21.64
C LEU A 134 -10.44 12.66 -23.00
N SER A 135 -9.59 12.94 -24.00
CA SER A 135 -9.64 12.32 -25.32
C SER A 135 -9.04 10.92 -25.37
N GLU A 136 -8.10 10.61 -24.47
CA GLU A 136 -7.55 9.25 -24.26
C GLU A 136 -8.44 8.41 -23.35
N PHE A 137 -9.52 9.02 -22.86
CA PHE A 137 -10.51 8.43 -22.00
C PHE A 137 -11.42 7.48 -22.78
N GLY A 138 -11.04 6.20 -22.82
CA GLY A 138 -11.84 5.14 -23.41
C GLY A 138 -13.10 4.79 -22.59
N THR A 139 -13.92 3.89 -23.13
CA THR A 139 -15.08 3.32 -22.44
C THR A 139 -14.68 2.70 -21.10
N THR A 140 -15.57 2.86 -20.12
CA THR A 140 -15.46 2.61 -18.66
C THR A 140 -15.07 1.21 -18.19
N ASP A 141 -14.62 0.32 -19.07
CA ASP A 141 -14.27 -1.05 -18.71
C ASP A 141 -12.96 -1.08 -17.93
N GLY A 142 -13.07 -1.29 -16.61
CA GLY A 142 -11.93 -1.43 -15.70
C GLY A 142 -11.66 -0.22 -14.80
N TRP A 143 -12.64 0.66 -14.58
CA TRP A 143 -12.52 1.66 -13.52
C TRP A 143 -12.63 0.99 -12.16
N HIS A 144 -11.67 1.29 -11.29
CA HIS A 144 -11.77 0.94 -9.88
C HIS A 144 -12.65 1.97 -9.16
N ASP A 145 -13.04 1.67 -7.92
CA ASP A 145 -13.80 2.60 -7.09
C ASP A 145 -13.17 4.01 -7.17
N PRO A 146 -13.87 5.01 -7.73
CA PRO A 146 -13.29 6.32 -7.96
C PRO A 146 -12.93 7.01 -6.63
N ILE A 147 -13.58 6.64 -5.51
CA ILE A 147 -13.20 7.13 -4.18
C ILE A 147 -11.82 6.60 -3.79
N ALA A 148 -11.57 5.29 -3.94
CA ALA A 148 -10.27 4.69 -3.70
C ALA A 148 -9.17 5.33 -4.57
N VAL A 149 -9.48 5.65 -5.83
CA VAL A 149 -8.56 6.34 -6.74
C VAL A 149 -8.24 7.77 -6.28
N VAL A 150 -9.24 8.55 -5.88
CA VAL A 150 -9.03 9.90 -5.33
C VAL A 150 -8.15 9.83 -4.07
N ASN A 151 -8.46 8.92 -3.15
CA ASN A 151 -7.71 8.77 -1.91
C ASN A 151 -6.25 8.37 -2.16
N LEU A 152 -6.01 7.45 -3.09
CA LEU A 152 -4.65 7.08 -3.51
C LEU A 152 -3.92 8.28 -4.13
N ALA A 153 -4.57 8.98 -5.07
CA ALA A 153 -3.99 10.13 -5.76
C ALA A 153 -3.58 11.24 -4.78
N ARG A 154 -4.44 11.54 -3.80
CA ARG A 154 -4.13 12.49 -2.72
C ARG A 154 -2.95 12.01 -1.87
N HIS A 155 -2.95 10.74 -1.46
CA HIS A 155 -1.90 10.17 -0.60
C HIS A 155 -0.51 10.23 -1.25
N VAL A 156 -0.44 9.99 -2.56
CA VAL A 156 0.84 9.87 -3.30
C VAL A 156 1.17 11.13 -4.11
N SER A 157 0.36 12.20 -3.96
CA SER A 157 0.46 13.46 -4.71
C SER A 157 0.43 13.26 -6.23
N ALA A 158 -0.41 12.34 -6.71
CA ALA A 158 -0.65 12.08 -8.12
C ALA A 158 -1.80 12.94 -8.67
N ASP A 159 -1.61 14.27 -8.64
CA ASP A 159 -2.69 15.23 -8.89
C ASP A 159 -3.30 15.15 -10.30
N TRP A 160 -2.58 14.61 -11.28
CA TRP A 160 -3.08 14.44 -12.66
C TRP A 160 -4.27 13.47 -12.75
N ILE A 161 -4.44 12.57 -11.77
CA ILE A 161 -5.53 11.58 -11.73
C ILE A 161 -6.82 12.23 -11.19
N LEU A 162 -6.69 13.27 -10.36
CA LEU A 162 -7.81 13.83 -9.58
C LEU A 162 -8.97 14.35 -10.44
N PRO A 163 -8.77 15.13 -11.52
CA PRO A 163 -9.89 15.69 -12.27
C PRO A 163 -10.84 14.61 -12.78
N VAL A 164 -10.26 13.51 -13.24
CA VAL A 164 -10.99 12.38 -13.82
C VAL A 164 -11.63 11.53 -12.73
N ALA A 165 -10.90 11.21 -11.67
CA ALA A 165 -11.45 10.43 -10.56
C ALA A 165 -12.62 11.16 -9.87
N LEU A 166 -12.51 12.48 -9.67
CA LEU A 166 -13.59 13.31 -9.13
C LEU A 166 -14.78 13.42 -10.08
N TYR A 167 -14.55 13.47 -11.39
CA TYR A 167 -15.63 13.40 -12.38
C TYR A 167 -16.45 12.10 -12.24
N HIS A 168 -15.77 10.95 -12.06
CA HIS A 168 -16.47 9.69 -11.80
C HIS A 168 -17.18 9.66 -10.45
N CYS A 169 -16.59 10.21 -9.39
CA CYS A 169 -17.28 10.35 -8.11
C CYS A 169 -18.59 11.14 -8.23
N ALA A 170 -18.67 12.14 -9.12
CA ALA A 170 -19.90 12.92 -9.33
C ALA A 170 -21.08 12.08 -9.88
N TRP A 171 -20.82 10.87 -10.39
CA TRP A 171 -21.84 9.93 -10.88
C TRP A 171 -22.28 8.89 -9.83
N LEU A 172 -21.64 8.80 -8.65
CA LEU A 172 -21.96 7.83 -7.59
C LEU A 172 -23.20 8.18 -6.77
N GLU A 173 -24.01 7.22 -6.34
CA GLU A 173 -25.20 7.55 -5.56
C GLU A 173 -24.84 8.12 -4.19
N PRO A 174 -25.67 9.00 -3.58
CA PRO A 174 -25.38 9.61 -2.28
C PRO A 174 -25.06 8.60 -1.16
N GLU A 175 -25.57 7.38 -1.30
CA GLU A 175 -25.39 6.25 -0.38
C GLU A 175 -23.94 5.72 -0.42
N ASP A 176 -23.27 5.78 -1.58
CA ASP A 176 -21.86 5.37 -1.76
C ASP A 176 -20.87 6.25 -0.98
N PHE A 177 -21.30 7.43 -0.54
CA PHE A 177 -20.49 8.36 0.26
C PHE A 177 -20.60 8.13 1.77
N LEU A 178 -21.44 7.19 2.23
CA LEU A 178 -21.71 6.99 3.66
C LEU A 178 -20.67 6.10 4.35
N ASP A 179 -20.03 5.19 3.61
CA ASP A 179 -19.09 4.19 4.15
C ASP A 179 -17.60 4.45 3.81
N VAL A 180 -17.28 5.43 2.93
CA VAL A 180 -15.89 5.68 2.48
C VAL A 180 -15.50 7.15 2.63
N SER A 181 -14.33 7.42 3.20
CA SER A 181 -13.86 8.77 3.53
C SER A 181 -13.27 9.50 2.31
N LEU A 182 -14.12 10.19 1.54
CA LEU A 182 -13.66 11.36 0.78
C LEU A 182 -13.42 12.51 1.75
N SER A 183 -12.42 13.35 1.45
CA SER A 183 -12.24 14.58 2.20
C SER A 183 -13.50 15.47 2.10
N PRO A 184 -13.82 16.28 3.12
CA PRO A 184 -14.97 17.19 3.05
C PRO A 184 -14.93 18.12 1.83
N SER A 185 -13.73 18.52 1.42
CA SER A 185 -13.50 19.35 0.23
C SER A 185 -13.82 18.60 -1.07
N ASP A 186 -13.35 17.36 -1.21
CA ASP A 186 -13.61 16.54 -2.40
C ASP A 186 -15.09 16.14 -2.49
N ARG A 187 -15.74 15.85 -1.35
CA ARG A 187 -17.19 15.59 -1.30
C ARG A 187 -17.99 16.79 -1.80
N LEU A 188 -17.63 18.01 -1.36
CA LEU A 188 -18.29 19.23 -1.80
C LEU A 188 -18.08 19.48 -3.30
N LEU A 189 -16.88 19.19 -3.83
CA LEU A 189 -16.59 19.26 -5.26
C LEU A 189 -17.48 18.31 -6.07
N CYS A 190 -17.62 17.06 -5.63
CA CYS A 190 -18.44 16.05 -6.32
C CYS A 190 -19.93 16.45 -6.32
N LEU A 191 -20.45 16.93 -5.18
CA LEU A 191 -21.84 17.38 -5.07
C LEU A 191 -22.11 18.60 -5.96
N ARG A 192 -21.20 19.58 -6.00
CA ARG A 192 -21.35 20.75 -6.87
C ARG A 192 -21.26 20.41 -8.35
N ALA A 193 -20.36 19.49 -8.72
CA ALA A 193 -20.22 19.04 -10.10
C ALA A 193 -21.49 18.33 -10.58
N ARG A 194 -22.14 17.53 -9.71
CA ARG A 194 -23.42 16.88 -10.00
C ARG A 194 -24.54 17.87 -10.33
N ASP A 195 -24.66 18.97 -9.59
CA ASP A 195 -25.71 19.98 -9.83
C ASP A 195 -25.55 20.73 -11.17
N GLN A 196 -24.40 20.56 -11.85
CA GLN A 196 -24.05 21.23 -13.12
C GLN A 196 -24.02 20.28 -14.32
N LEU A 197 -24.24 18.98 -14.13
CA LEU A 197 -24.32 17.94 -15.16
C LEU A 197 -25.78 17.68 -15.56
#